data_AF-A0A538QLQ6-F1
#
_entry.id   AF-A0A538QLQ6-F1
#
_cell.length_a   1.000
_cell.length_b   1.000
_cell.length_c   1.000
_cell.angle_alpha   90.00
_cell.angle_beta   90.00
_cell.angle_gamma   90.00
#
_symmetry.space_group_name_H-M   'P 1'
#
loop_
_entity.id
_entity.type
_entity.pdbx_description
1 polymer ?
#
loop_
_entity_poly.entity_id
_entity_poly.type
_entity_poly.pdbx_seq_one_letter_code
_entity_poly.pdbx_strand_id
1 'polypeptide(L)'
;MAPLGGEQGYLLFFLRWFHFLAGITWIGMLYYFNFVQTPFFGSKFVADNPQVRAGIVRGGLLNTALWWFRWGAMFTFITGWLYILYVAFHLYGGLREFAATSYGWKIFFGGMLGTTMWANVWFVIWPYQQVVMRSAEQVATGGQAIPDAAAKGARAGLASRTNTMLSIPMLFFMGAAKHLTMTDPGGAGQKWGALILLAIVIAAAEINALVGPAAPATGGKKTLATLRGTFWGGFILTAILYIILAILFR
;
A
#
# COMPACT_ATOMS: atom_id res chain seq x y z
N MET A 1 24.12 10.05 -17.27
CA MET A 1 23.36 11.24 -16.83
C MET A 1 24.33 12.12 -16.07
N ALA A 2 24.58 13.34 -16.55
CA ALA A 2 25.34 14.32 -15.76
C ALA A 2 24.63 14.57 -14.42
N PRO A 3 25.35 14.81 -13.32
CA PRO A 3 24.71 15.24 -12.08
C PRO A 3 23.96 16.54 -12.38
N LEU A 4 22.68 16.60 -12.01
CA LEU A 4 21.90 17.83 -12.10
C LEU A 4 22.52 18.83 -11.13
N GLY A 5 23.41 19.69 -11.63
CA GLY A 5 23.89 20.86 -10.89
C GLY A 5 22.81 21.94 -10.88
N GLY A 6 22.72 22.71 -9.78
CA GLY A 6 21.77 23.83 -9.62
C GLY A 6 20.47 23.47 -8.90
N GLU A 7 19.56 24.45 -8.80
CA GLU A 7 18.28 24.38 -8.05
C GLU A 7 17.43 23.14 -8.39
N GLN A 8 17.44 22.73 -9.65
CA GLN A 8 16.71 21.56 -10.17
C GLN A 8 17.18 20.23 -9.59
N GLY A 9 18.50 20.08 -9.38
CA GLY A 9 19.08 18.89 -8.76
C GLY A 9 18.72 18.79 -7.28
N TYR A 10 18.74 19.92 -6.58
CA TYR A 10 18.33 20.00 -5.18
C TYR A 10 16.85 19.65 -5.01
N LEU A 11 15.96 20.20 -5.84
CA LEU A 11 14.52 19.90 -5.80
C LEU A 11 14.25 18.39 -5.96
N LEU A 12 14.85 17.76 -6.97
CA LEU A 12 14.69 16.33 -7.20
C LEU A 12 15.22 15.47 -6.04
N PHE A 13 16.34 15.88 -5.46
CA PHE A 13 16.90 15.21 -4.29
C PHE A 13 15.97 15.34 -3.08
N PHE A 14 15.47 16.54 -2.79
CA PHE A 14 14.53 16.76 -1.68
C PHE A 14 13.22 16.01 -1.88
N LEU A 15 12.62 16.03 -3.08
CA LEU A 15 11.41 15.27 -3.37
C LEU A 15 11.63 13.77 -3.12
N ARG A 16 12.77 13.22 -3.56
CA ARG A 16 13.11 11.82 -3.33
C ARG A 16 13.33 11.51 -1.84
N TRP A 17 14.07 12.38 -1.15
CA TRP A 17 14.37 12.20 0.27
C TRP A 17 13.09 12.24 1.12
N PHE A 18 12.22 13.23 0.91
CA PHE A 18 10.91 13.29 1.57
C PHE A 18 10.02 12.11 1.21
N HIS A 19 10.02 11.67 -0.05
CA HIS A 19 9.28 10.47 -0.47
C HIS A 19 9.75 9.23 0.30
N PHE A 20 11.05 9.05 0.51
CA PHE A 20 11.57 7.93 1.30
C PHE A 20 11.19 8.05 2.77
N LEU A 21 11.35 9.22 3.39
CA LEU A 21 10.96 9.41 4.79
C LEU A 21 9.48 9.11 5.01
N ALA A 22 8.61 9.71 4.19
CA ALA A 22 7.17 9.48 4.26
C ALA A 22 6.81 8.02 3.95
N GLY A 23 7.49 7.40 2.98
CA GLY A 23 7.28 6.01 2.58
C GLY A 23 7.66 5.03 3.68
N ILE A 24 8.78 5.27 4.37
CA ILE A 24 9.20 4.48 5.54
C ILE A 24 8.17 4.61 6.66
N THR A 25 7.70 5.83 6.96
CA THR A 25 6.64 6.04 7.95
C THR A 25 5.36 5.30 7.58
N TRP A 26 4.93 5.39 6.32
CA TRP A 26 3.69 4.76 5.86
C TRP A 26 3.78 3.24 5.88
N ILE A 27 4.75 2.65 5.18
CA ILE A 27 4.88 1.20 5.06
C ILE A 27 5.32 0.60 6.40
N GLY A 28 6.12 1.32 7.20
CA GLY A 28 6.45 0.93 8.57
C GLY A 28 5.19 0.81 9.45
N MET A 29 4.29 1.79 9.41
CA MET A 29 3.01 1.70 10.13
C MET A 29 2.10 0.60 9.59
N LEU A 30 2.07 0.40 8.26
CA LEU A 30 1.34 -0.70 7.64
C LEU A 30 1.81 -2.07 8.19
N TYR A 31 3.13 -2.26 8.27
CA TYR A 31 3.73 -3.48 8.80
C TYR A 31 3.54 -3.61 10.30
N TYR A 32 3.61 -2.52 11.06
CA TYR A 32 3.26 -2.52 12.47
C TYR A 32 1.83 -3.03 12.69
N PHE A 33 0.84 -2.51 11.96
CA PHE A 33 -0.54 -2.95 12.13
C PHE A 33 -0.73 -4.44 11.80
N ASN A 34 -0.13 -4.91 10.69
CA ASN A 34 -0.35 -6.27 10.23
C ASN A 34 0.50 -7.31 10.96
N PHE A 35 1.79 -7.04 11.18
CA PHE A 35 2.73 -8.02 11.73
C PHE A 35 2.86 -7.96 13.26
N VAL A 36 2.51 -6.83 13.88
CA VAL A 36 2.69 -6.63 15.32
C VAL A 36 1.33 -6.49 16.01
N GLN A 37 0.58 -5.44 15.70
CA GLN A 37 -0.63 -5.09 16.47
C GLN A 37 -1.75 -6.13 16.31
N THR A 38 -2.09 -6.53 15.08
CA THR A 38 -3.18 -7.50 14.85
C THR A 38 -2.88 -8.87 15.46
N PRO A 39 -1.69 -9.48 15.28
CA PRO A 39 -1.34 -10.73 15.95
C PRO A 39 -1.31 -10.60 17.47
N PHE A 40 -0.80 -9.48 17.99
CA PHE A 40 -0.82 -9.21 19.42
C PHE A 40 -2.26 -9.17 19.98
N PHE A 41 -3.19 -8.52 19.28
CA PHE A 41 -4.61 -8.51 19.66
C PHE A 41 -5.28 -9.89 19.62
N GLY A 42 -4.76 -10.81 18.80
CA GLY A 42 -5.22 -12.20 18.74
C GLY A 42 -4.51 -13.15 19.71
N SER A 43 -3.57 -12.66 20.53
CA SER A 43 -2.80 -13.49 21.46
C SER A 43 -3.60 -13.89 22.70
N LYS A 44 -3.19 -15.00 23.34
CA LYS A 44 -3.77 -15.44 24.61
C LYS A 44 -3.66 -14.36 25.69
N PHE A 45 -2.52 -13.65 25.74
CA PHE A 45 -2.31 -12.57 26.70
C PHE A 45 -3.41 -11.51 26.62
N VAL A 46 -3.78 -11.07 25.41
CA VAL A 46 -4.86 -10.07 25.23
C VAL A 46 -6.24 -10.67 25.50
N ALA A 47 -6.45 -11.95 25.19
CA ALA A 47 -7.69 -12.64 25.54
C ALA A 47 -7.91 -12.71 27.06
N ASP A 48 -6.84 -12.98 27.83
CA ASP A 48 -6.87 -12.99 29.29
C ASP A 48 -6.90 -11.57 29.90
N ASN A 49 -6.50 -10.54 29.13
CA ASN A 49 -6.42 -9.14 29.58
C ASN A 49 -7.13 -8.17 28.61
N PRO A 50 -8.47 -8.19 28.51
CA PRO A 50 -9.23 -7.37 27.56
C PRO A 50 -8.97 -5.85 27.70
N GLN A 51 -8.63 -5.40 28.92
CA GLN A 51 -8.30 -4.01 29.23
C GLN A 51 -7.08 -3.48 28.46
N VAL A 52 -6.13 -4.34 28.09
CA VAL A 52 -4.94 -3.95 27.30
C VAL A 52 -5.38 -3.49 25.91
N ARG A 53 -6.23 -4.27 25.24
CA ARG A 53 -6.77 -3.91 23.92
C ARG A 53 -7.58 -2.62 24.02
N ALA A 54 -8.42 -2.51 25.03
CA ALA A 54 -9.21 -1.30 25.27
C ALA A 54 -8.31 -0.07 25.47
N GLY A 55 -7.21 -0.22 26.22
CA GLY A 55 -6.20 0.81 26.44
C GLY A 55 -5.46 1.22 25.17
N ILE A 56 -5.14 0.29 24.26
CA ILE A 56 -4.49 0.64 22.99
C ILE A 56 -5.47 1.35 22.04
N VAL A 57 -6.72 0.88 21.98
CA VAL A 57 -7.74 1.46 21.09
C VAL A 57 -8.18 2.85 21.56
N ARG A 58 -8.34 3.04 22.89
CA ARG A 58 -8.89 4.29 23.45
C ARG A 58 -7.85 5.21 24.10
N GLY A 59 -6.71 4.69 24.54
CA GLY A 59 -5.66 5.43 25.24
C GLY A 59 -4.74 6.25 24.33
N GLY A 60 -5.18 6.60 23.12
CA GLY A 60 -4.44 7.48 22.20
C GLY A 60 -3.43 6.78 21.28
N LEU A 61 -2.88 5.61 21.63
CA LEU A 61 -1.87 4.93 20.81
C LEU A 61 -2.37 4.64 19.39
N LEU A 62 -3.52 3.98 19.26
CA LEU A 62 -4.08 3.63 17.94
C LEU A 62 -4.38 4.89 17.11
N ASN A 63 -4.92 5.94 17.73
CA ASN A 63 -5.21 7.20 17.05
C ASN A 63 -3.94 7.87 16.50
N THR A 64 -2.88 7.92 17.31
CA THR A 64 -1.57 8.44 16.90
C THR A 64 -0.96 7.62 15.77
N ALA A 65 -0.99 6.29 15.87
CA ALA A 65 -0.49 5.40 14.81
C ALA A 65 -1.26 5.59 13.49
N LEU A 66 -2.59 5.69 13.56
CA LEU A 66 -3.44 5.94 12.38
C LEU A 66 -3.22 7.33 11.79
N TRP A 67 -2.86 8.34 12.58
CA TRP A 67 -2.50 9.65 12.06
C TRP A 67 -1.24 9.59 11.20
N TRP A 68 -0.15 9.00 11.74
CA TRP A 68 1.10 8.83 11.00
C TRP A 68 0.95 7.93 9.78
N PHE A 69 0.14 6.89 9.87
CA PHE A 69 -0.18 6.02 8.75
C PHE A 69 -0.83 6.77 7.59
N ARG A 70 -1.85 7.61 7.87
CA ARG A 70 -2.59 8.35 6.84
C ARG A 70 -1.76 9.45 6.19
N TRP A 71 -1.10 10.26 7.02
CA TRP A 71 -0.31 11.39 6.52
C TRP A 71 1.00 10.93 5.90
N GLY A 72 1.64 9.89 6.44
CA GLY A 72 2.73 9.19 5.76
C GLY A 72 2.32 8.73 4.36
N ALA A 73 1.15 8.11 4.23
CA ALA A 73 0.61 7.71 2.92
C ALA A 73 0.40 8.91 1.99
N MET A 74 -0.22 9.99 2.48
CA MET A 74 -0.52 11.17 1.70
C MET A 74 0.76 11.87 1.20
N PHE A 75 1.74 12.07 2.07
CA PHE A 75 3.00 12.69 1.69
C PHE A 75 3.79 11.82 0.72
N THR A 76 3.81 10.49 0.91
CA THR A 76 4.43 9.56 -0.04
C THR A 76 3.77 9.66 -1.42
N PHE A 77 2.44 9.65 -1.48
CA PHE A 77 1.68 9.77 -2.72
C PHE A 77 1.99 11.07 -3.45
N ILE A 78 1.88 12.22 -2.77
CA ILE A 78 2.12 13.54 -3.38
C ILE A 78 3.57 13.66 -3.87
N THR A 79 4.54 13.41 -2.99
CA THR A 79 5.97 13.52 -3.33
C THR A 79 6.36 12.55 -4.44
N GLY A 80 5.77 11.35 -4.46
CA GLY A 80 6.03 10.34 -5.48
C GLY A 80 5.55 10.77 -6.87
N TRP A 81 4.31 11.24 -6.97
CA TRP A 81 3.77 11.71 -8.26
C TRP A 81 4.44 12.99 -8.73
N LEU A 82 4.75 13.94 -7.83
CA LEU A 82 5.53 15.13 -8.17
C LEU A 82 6.92 14.73 -8.70
N TYR A 83 7.59 13.78 -8.05
CA TYR A 83 8.88 13.26 -8.51
C TYR A 83 8.77 12.61 -9.89
N ILE A 84 7.77 11.75 -10.12
CA ILE A 84 7.55 11.06 -11.41
C ILE A 84 7.29 12.07 -12.53
N LEU A 85 6.38 13.02 -12.30
CA LEU A 85 6.06 14.06 -13.28
C LEU A 85 7.28 14.94 -13.59
N TYR A 86 8.02 15.34 -12.55
CA TYR A 86 9.25 16.09 -12.75
C TYR A 86 10.24 15.33 -13.64
N VAL A 87 10.51 14.06 -13.31
CA VAL A 87 11.43 13.22 -14.08
C VAL A 87 10.94 13.03 -15.52
N ALA A 88 9.64 12.75 -15.72
CA ALA A 88 9.09 12.54 -17.05
C ALA A 88 9.26 13.78 -17.94
N PHE A 89 8.88 14.96 -17.46
CA PHE A 89 8.94 16.18 -18.26
C PHE A 89 10.35 16.77 -18.40
N HIS A 90 11.14 16.79 -17.32
CA HIS A 90 12.43 17.49 -17.32
C HIS A 90 13.62 16.60 -17.70
N LEU A 91 13.54 15.29 -17.49
CA LEU A 91 14.65 14.37 -17.80
C LEU A 91 14.39 13.50 -19.03
N TYR A 92 13.12 13.23 -19.37
CA TYR A 92 12.75 12.42 -20.53
C TYR A 92 12.11 13.22 -21.65
N GLY A 93 11.71 14.48 -21.42
CA GLY A 93 11.08 15.33 -22.45
C GLY A 93 9.57 15.17 -22.59
N GLY A 94 8.93 14.37 -21.72
CA GLY A 94 7.49 14.16 -21.72
C GLY A 94 7.06 12.78 -21.23
N LEU A 95 5.74 12.60 -21.08
CA LEU A 95 5.15 11.31 -20.68
C LEU A 95 5.31 10.22 -21.75
N ARG A 96 5.33 10.60 -23.03
CA ARG A 96 5.46 9.64 -24.15
C ARG A 96 6.84 8.99 -24.14
N GLU A 97 7.87 9.79 -23.92
CA GLU A 97 9.27 9.42 -23.88
C GLU A 97 9.57 8.63 -22.61
N PHE A 98 9.01 9.07 -21.47
CA PHE A 98 9.08 8.31 -20.23
C PHE A 98 8.45 6.90 -20.38
N ALA A 99 7.26 6.83 -20.98
CA ALA A 99 6.55 5.58 -21.28
C ALA A 99 7.14 4.79 -22.47
N ALA A 100 8.21 5.28 -23.10
CA ALA A 100 9.00 4.50 -24.05
C ALA A 100 10.11 3.70 -23.35
N THR A 101 10.30 3.85 -22.04
CA THR A 101 11.39 3.19 -21.31
C THR A 101 10.90 2.20 -20.27
N SER A 102 11.62 1.09 -20.10
CA SER A 102 11.37 0.10 -19.04
C SER A 102 11.50 0.71 -17.64
N TYR A 103 12.36 1.74 -17.47
CA TYR A 103 12.44 2.54 -16.25
C TYR A 103 11.09 3.15 -15.90
N GLY A 104 10.46 3.83 -16.87
CA GLY A 104 9.18 4.48 -16.69
C GLY A 104 8.08 3.49 -16.35
N TRP A 105 8.05 2.33 -17.00
CA TRP A 105 7.05 1.28 -16.71
C TRP A 105 7.22 0.64 -15.33
N LYS A 106 8.45 0.36 -14.90
CA LYS A 106 8.71 -0.16 -13.55
C LYS A 106 8.27 0.85 -12.47
N ILE A 107 8.62 2.13 -12.63
CA ILE A 107 8.18 3.18 -11.70
C ILE A 107 6.65 3.36 -11.75
N PHE A 108 6.04 3.32 -12.93
CA PHE A 108 4.60 3.47 -13.10
C PHE A 108 3.82 2.33 -12.41
N PHE A 109 4.26 1.07 -12.58
CA PHE A 109 3.66 -0.08 -11.87
C PHE A 109 3.76 0.11 -10.36
N GLY A 110 4.95 0.44 -9.83
CA GLY A 110 5.12 0.72 -8.40
C GLY A 110 4.22 1.88 -7.92
N GLY A 111 4.20 2.99 -8.65
CA GLY A 111 3.40 4.18 -8.33
C GLY A 111 1.89 3.92 -8.35
N MET A 112 1.40 3.13 -9.30
CA MET A 112 -0.03 2.77 -9.38
C MET A 112 -0.45 1.81 -8.27
N LEU A 113 0.35 0.79 -7.95
CA LEU A 113 0.09 -0.07 -6.81
C LEU A 113 0.08 0.74 -5.50
N GLY A 114 1.04 1.65 -5.32
CA GLY A 114 1.06 2.59 -4.21
C GLY A 114 -0.17 3.51 -4.19
N THR A 115 -0.62 4.00 -5.34
CA THR A 115 -1.82 4.85 -5.45
C THR A 115 -3.09 4.11 -5.01
N THR A 116 -3.26 2.87 -5.45
CA THR A 116 -4.36 2.00 -4.99
C THR A 116 -4.30 1.80 -3.47
N MET A 117 -3.10 1.51 -2.94
CA MET A 117 -2.92 1.37 -1.50
C MET A 117 -3.26 2.65 -0.74
N TRP A 118 -2.85 3.82 -1.22
CA TRP A 118 -3.17 5.12 -0.63
C TRP A 118 -4.68 5.36 -0.62
N ALA A 119 -5.37 5.03 -1.72
CA ALA A 119 -6.83 5.13 -1.80
C ALA A 119 -7.51 4.25 -0.73
N ASN A 120 -7.03 3.00 -0.56
CA ASN A 120 -7.50 2.13 0.52
C ASN A 120 -7.28 2.74 1.91
N VAL A 121 -6.15 3.41 2.16
CA VAL A 121 -5.90 4.07 3.45
C VAL A 121 -6.95 5.13 3.75
N TRP A 122 -7.21 6.01 2.79
CA TRP A 122 -8.04 7.21 3.00
C TRP A 122 -9.54 6.94 2.90
N PHE A 123 -9.97 6.07 1.99
CA PHE A 123 -11.39 5.86 1.68
C PHE A 123 -11.98 4.61 2.30
N VAL A 124 -11.16 3.63 2.71
CA VAL A 124 -11.64 2.36 3.26
C VAL A 124 -11.18 2.19 4.71
N ILE A 125 -9.88 2.16 4.96
CA ILE A 125 -9.32 1.84 6.27
C ILE A 125 -9.68 2.93 7.27
N TRP A 126 -9.40 4.20 6.96
CA TRP A 126 -9.63 5.30 7.90
C TRP A 126 -11.11 5.47 8.29
N PRO A 127 -12.08 5.61 7.37
CA PRO A 127 -13.49 5.78 7.73
C PRO A 127 -14.03 4.61 8.56
N TYR A 128 -13.61 3.38 8.26
CA TYR A 128 -14.04 2.20 9.02
C TYR A 128 -13.38 2.13 10.41
N GLN A 129 -12.11 2.50 10.55
CA GLN A 129 -11.46 2.59 11.85
C GLN A 129 -12.10 3.66 12.74
N GLN A 130 -12.56 4.78 12.18
CA GLN A 130 -13.33 5.78 12.94
C GLN A 130 -14.60 5.18 13.54
N VAL A 131 -15.34 4.35 12.80
CA VAL A 131 -16.55 3.67 13.32
C VAL A 131 -16.19 2.69 14.45
N VAL A 132 -15.10 1.92 14.29
CA VAL A 132 -14.63 0.99 15.32
C VAL A 132 -14.22 1.74 16.59
N MET A 133 -13.47 2.82 16.46
CA MET A 133 -13.04 3.65 17.60
C MET A 133 -14.23 4.28 18.31
N ARG A 134 -15.18 4.87 17.57
CA ARG A 134 -16.41 5.44 18.14
C ARG A 134 -17.26 4.39 18.85
N SER A 135 -17.40 3.20 18.28
CA SER A 135 -18.11 2.10 18.92
C SER A 135 -17.42 1.65 20.21
N ALA A 136 -16.09 1.61 20.23
CA ALA A 136 -15.33 1.25 21.43
C ALA A 136 -15.49 2.30 22.54
N GLU A 137 -15.54 3.58 22.18
CA GLU A 137 -15.81 4.68 23.10
C GLU A 137 -17.23 4.61 23.68
N GLN A 138 -18.24 4.42 22.83
CA GLN A 138 -19.64 4.31 23.25
C GLN A 138 -19.88 3.15 24.22
N VAL A 139 -19.28 1.98 23.97
CA VAL A 139 -19.36 0.83 24.89
C VAL A 139 -18.68 1.14 26.22
N ALA A 140 -17.57 1.87 26.20
CA ALA A 140 -16.86 2.23 27.42
C ALA A 140 -17.62 3.23 28.30
N THR A 141 -18.48 4.07 27.72
CA THR A 141 -19.35 5.01 28.46
C THR A 141 -20.71 4.41 28.83
N GLY A 142 -20.88 3.09 28.74
CA GLY A 142 -22.11 2.38 29.12
C GLY A 142 -23.18 2.31 28.02
N GLY A 143 -22.87 2.73 26.80
CA GLY A 143 -23.75 2.59 25.63
C GLY A 143 -23.62 1.23 24.93
N GLN A 144 -24.45 1.00 23.92
CA GLN A 144 -24.36 -0.20 23.08
C GLN A 144 -23.31 -0.05 21.97
N ALA A 145 -22.74 -1.18 21.52
CA ALA A 145 -21.86 -1.19 20.36
C ALA A 145 -22.63 -0.81 19.09
N ILE A 146 -21.96 -0.11 18.17
CA ILE A 146 -22.53 0.18 16.85
C ILE A 146 -22.66 -1.16 16.11
N PRO A 147 -23.87 -1.54 15.63
CA PRO A 147 -24.13 -2.89 15.10
C PRO A 147 -23.16 -3.35 14.00
N ASP A 148 -22.72 -2.44 13.14
CA ASP A 148 -21.87 -2.68 11.97
C ASP A 148 -20.38 -2.37 12.20
N ALA A 149 -19.96 -1.98 13.41
CA ALA A 149 -18.57 -1.68 13.72
C ALA A 149 -17.64 -2.90 13.55
N ALA A 150 -18.09 -4.09 13.97
CA ALA A 150 -17.30 -5.32 13.84
C ALA A 150 -17.03 -5.67 12.37
N ALA A 151 -18.06 -5.58 11.51
CA ALA A 151 -17.94 -5.84 10.08
C ALA A 151 -17.01 -4.84 9.39
N LYS A 152 -17.14 -3.54 9.72
CA LYS A 152 -16.25 -2.47 9.23
C LYS A 152 -14.81 -2.66 9.67
N GLY A 153 -14.58 -3.07 10.92
CA GLY A 153 -13.25 -3.42 11.42
C GLY A 153 -12.60 -4.60 10.68
N ALA A 154 -13.37 -5.66 10.42
CA ALA A 154 -12.91 -6.79 9.63
C ALA A 154 -12.53 -6.38 8.19
N ARG A 155 -13.34 -5.51 7.58
CA ARG A 155 -13.10 -4.95 6.24
C ARG A 155 -11.85 -4.08 6.19
N ALA A 156 -11.66 -3.18 7.16
CA ALA A 156 -10.44 -2.38 7.28
C ALA A 156 -9.19 -3.26 7.44
N GLY A 157 -9.29 -4.34 8.24
CA GLY A 157 -8.21 -5.31 8.38
C GLY A 157 -7.90 -6.10 7.10
N LEU A 158 -8.92 -6.40 6.28
CA LEU A 158 -8.70 -7.04 4.98
C LEU A 158 -8.03 -6.08 3.98
N ALA A 159 -8.50 -4.84 3.88
CA ALA A 159 -7.87 -3.82 3.05
C ALA A 159 -6.41 -3.56 3.44
N SER A 160 -6.13 -3.52 4.75
CA SER A 160 -4.75 -3.37 5.28
C SER A 160 -3.84 -4.56 4.89
N ARG A 161 -4.37 -5.79 4.92
CA ARG A 161 -3.64 -6.99 4.47
C ARG A 161 -3.42 -6.98 2.95
N THR A 162 -4.42 -6.59 2.17
CA THR A 162 -4.25 -6.37 0.72
C THR A 162 -3.15 -5.36 0.44
N ASN A 163 -3.15 -4.22 1.15
CA ASN A 163 -2.09 -3.23 1.02
C ASN A 163 -0.70 -3.80 1.39
N THR A 164 -0.62 -4.62 2.44
CA THR A 164 0.63 -5.27 2.83
C THR A 164 1.14 -6.20 1.73
N MET A 165 0.26 -6.99 1.11
CA MET A 165 0.62 -7.85 -0.02
C MET A 165 1.04 -7.05 -1.26
N LEU A 166 0.34 -5.96 -1.59
CA LEU A 166 0.68 -5.07 -2.71
C LEU A 166 1.97 -4.26 -2.48
N SER A 167 2.34 -4.01 -1.22
CA SER A 167 3.57 -3.26 -0.90
C SER A 167 4.83 -3.99 -1.37
N ILE A 168 4.81 -5.32 -1.44
CA ILE A 168 5.94 -6.16 -1.86
C ILE A 168 6.27 -5.93 -3.36
N PRO A 169 5.36 -6.17 -4.32
CA PRO A 169 5.61 -5.87 -5.73
C PRO A 169 5.83 -4.37 -5.94
N MET A 170 5.13 -3.49 -5.21
CA MET A 170 5.35 -2.05 -5.31
C MET A 170 6.81 -1.67 -5.02
N LEU A 171 7.36 -2.09 -3.88
CA LEU A 171 8.75 -1.82 -3.49
C LEU A 171 9.74 -2.48 -4.44
N PHE A 172 9.44 -3.71 -4.88
CA PHE A 172 10.27 -4.42 -5.86
C PHE A 172 10.39 -3.63 -7.16
N PHE A 173 9.28 -3.17 -7.73
CA PHE A 173 9.29 -2.41 -8.99
C PHE A 173 10.02 -1.07 -8.85
N MET A 174 9.84 -0.37 -7.73
CA MET A 174 10.56 0.88 -7.46
C MET A 174 12.07 0.66 -7.34
N GLY A 175 12.51 -0.39 -6.64
CA GLY A 175 13.94 -0.76 -6.57
C GLY A 175 14.50 -1.26 -7.91
N ALA A 176 13.75 -2.12 -8.60
CA ALA A 176 14.12 -2.68 -9.90
C ALA A 176 14.31 -1.63 -10.99
N ALA A 177 13.67 -0.46 -10.86
CA ALA A 177 13.68 0.58 -11.88
C ALA A 177 15.09 0.95 -12.35
N LYS A 178 16.05 1.15 -11.43
CA LYS A 178 17.45 1.46 -11.75
C LYS A 178 18.41 0.28 -11.64
N HIS A 179 18.00 -0.83 -11.01
CA HIS A 179 18.91 -1.92 -10.66
C HIS A 179 18.70 -3.23 -11.43
N LEU A 180 17.57 -3.38 -12.13
CA LEU A 180 17.29 -4.55 -12.96
C LEU A 180 17.03 -4.14 -14.40
N THR A 181 17.78 -4.73 -15.33
CA THR A 181 17.63 -4.48 -16.77
C THR A 181 16.38 -5.17 -17.31
N MET A 182 15.64 -4.47 -18.15
CA MET A 182 14.45 -4.95 -18.86
C MET A 182 14.39 -4.24 -20.21
N THR A 183 13.94 -4.94 -21.25
CA THR A 183 13.78 -4.37 -22.58
C THR A 183 12.77 -3.22 -22.55
N ASP A 184 13.04 -2.18 -23.33
CA ASP A 184 12.11 -1.08 -23.51
C ASP A 184 10.94 -1.54 -24.39
N PRO A 185 9.68 -1.13 -24.08
CA PRO A 185 8.53 -1.53 -24.89
C PRO A 185 8.59 -0.89 -26.28
N GLY A 186 8.58 -1.72 -27.31
CA GLY A 186 8.59 -1.29 -28.71
C GLY A 186 7.26 -0.67 -29.15
N GLY A 187 6.17 -1.44 -29.11
CA GLY A 187 4.90 -1.10 -29.76
C GLY A 187 3.72 -0.77 -28.84
N ALA A 188 2.68 -0.13 -29.39
CA ALA A 188 1.46 0.19 -28.64
C ALA A 188 0.80 -1.05 -28.02
N GLY A 189 0.84 -2.21 -28.71
CA GLY A 189 0.30 -3.47 -28.19
C GLY A 189 0.95 -3.93 -26.88
N GLN A 190 2.27 -3.80 -26.75
CA GLN A 190 2.99 -4.15 -25.52
C GLN A 190 2.63 -3.19 -24.37
N LYS A 191 2.47 -1.90 -24.68
CA LYS A 191 2.03 -0.88 -23.70
C LYS A 191 0.61 -1.16 -23.20
N TRP A 192 -0.32 -1.46 -24.11
CA TRP A 192 -1.69 -1.83 -23.75
C TRP A 192 -1.74 -3.14 -22.95
N GLY A 193 -0.96 -4.15 -23.33
CA GLY A 193 -0.85 -5.39 -22.56
C GLY A 193 -0.39 -5.14 -21.12
N ALA A 194 0.57 -4.23 -20.93
CA ALA A 194 1.07 -3.87 -19.60
C ALA A 194 -0.01 -3.14 -18.77
N LEU A 195 -0.76 -2.23 -19.38
CA LEU A 195 -1.89 -1.56 -18.73
C LEU A 195 -2.99 -2.53 -18.34
N ILE A 196 -3.34 -3.48 -19.22
CA ILE A 196 -4.35 -4.50 -18.96
C ILE A 196 -3.89 -5.40 -17.80
N LEU A 197 -2.63 -5.85 -17.81
CA LEU A 197 -2.05 -6.63 -16.71
C LEU A 197 -2.18 -5.87 -15.37
N LEU A 198 -1.76 -4.61 -15.34
CA LEU A 198 -1.85 -3.78 -14.14
C LEU A 198 -3.30 -3.57 -13.68
N ALA A 199 -4.21 -3.30 -14.62
CA ALA A 199 -5.62 -3.11 -14.33
C ALA A 199 -6.26 -4.38 -13.75
N ILE A 200 -5.94 -5.57 -14.29
CA ILE A 200 -6.41 -6.85 -13.76
C ILE A 200 -5.93 -7.04 -12.32
N VAL A 201 -4.66 -6.76 -12.03
CA VAL A 201 -4.11 -6.90 -10.68
C VAL A 201 -4.76 -5.93 -9.70
N ILE A 202 -4.91 -4.66 -10.08
CA ILE A 202 -5.58 -3.66 -9.24
C ILE A 202 -7.04 -4.06 -9.01
N ALA A 203 -7.77 -4.43 -10.05
CA ALA A 203 -9.17 -4.85 -9.92
C ALA A 203 -9.31 -6.08 -9.01
N ALA A 204 -8.46 -7.10 -9.18
CA ALA A 204 -8.47 -8.28 -8.32
C ALA A 204 -8.16 -7.94 -6.85
N ALA A 205 -7.18 -7.05 -6.61
CA ALA A 205 -6.82 -6.60 -5.28
C ALA A 205 -7.95 -5.79 -4.62
N GLU A 206 -8.56 -4.86 -5.34
CA GLU A 206 -9.65 -4.01 -4.85
C GLU A 206 -10.94 -4.81 -4.63
N ILE A 207 -11.28 -5.75 -5.52
CA ILE A 207 -12.41 -6.67 -5.30
C ILE A 207 -12.19 -7.46 -3.99
N ASN A 208 -10.98 -7.94 -3.74
CA ASN A 208 -10.67 -8.61 -2.48
C ASN A 208 -10.79 -7.64 -1.28
N ALA A 209 -10.25 -6.43 -1.38
CA ALA A 209 -10.30 -5.44 -0.30
C ALA A 209 -11.75 -5.02 0.03
N LEU A 210 -12.57 -4.72 -0.99
CA LEU A 210 -13.89 -4.10 -0.85
C LEU A 210 -15.03 -5.11 -0.68
N VAL A 211 -14.96 -6.25 -1.37
CA VAL A 211 -16.06 -7.24 -1.42
C VAL A 211 -15.63 -8.61 -0.93
N GLY A 212 -14.33 -8.90 -0.89
CA GLY A 212 -13.80 -10.19 -0.44
C GLY A 212 -14.27 -10.61 0.96
N PRO A 213 -14.23 -11.92 1.29
CA PRO A 213 -14.72 -12.42 2.56
C PRO A 213 -13.93 -11.82 3.74
N ALA A 214 -14.53 -10.85 4.42
CA ALA A 214 -13.96 -10.24 5.61
C ALA A 214 -14.25 -11.14 6.81
N ALA A 215 -13.44 -12.18 7.02
CA ALA A 215 -13.51 -12.93 8.26
C ALA A 215 -13.03 -12.06 9.43
N PRO A 216 -13.57 -12.23 10.65
CA PRO A 216 -12.93 -11.75 11.86
C PRO A 216 -11.45 -12.21 11.85
N ALA A 217 -10.56 -11.42 12.44
CA ALA A 217 -9.11 -11.67 12.44
C ALA A 217 -8.68 -13.06 12.98
N THR A 218 -9.63 -13.88 13.42
CA THR A 218 -9.50 -15.26 13.88
C THR A 218 -10.20 -16.23 12.90
N GLY A 219 -9.43 -16.91 12.04
CA GLY A 219 -9.77 -18.30 11.65
C GLY A 219 -10.27 -18.63 10.24
N GLY A 220 -10.29 -17.71 9.27
CA GLY A 220 -10.68 -18.08 7.89
C GLY A 220 -9.54 -18.71 7.07
N LYS A 221 -9.71 -19.95 6.55
CA LYS A 221 -8.80 -20.68 5.64
C LYS A 221 -8.69 -20.06 4.22
N LYS A 222 -8.37 -18.76 4.10
CA LYS A 222 -8.10 -18.12 2.80
C LYS A 222 -6.74 -17.43 2.84
N THR A 223 -6.01 -17.48 1.73
CA THR A 223 -4.59 -17.08 1.62
C THR A 223 -4.33 -15.67 2.18
N LEU A 224 -5.12 -14.67 1.79
CA LEU A 224 -4.98 -13.28 2.28
C LEU A 224 -5.61 -13.02 3.66
N ALA A 225 -6.30 -14.00 4.25
CA ALA A 225 -6.77 -13.92 5.64
C ALA A 225 -5.66 -14.29 6.64
N THR A 226 -4.50 -14.75 6.16
CA THR A 226 -3.35 -15.11 6.99
C THR A 226 -2.13 -14.26 6.66
N LEU A 227 -1.25 -14.00 7.64
CA LEU A 227 0.01 -13.30 7.41
C LEU A 227 0.90 -14.04 6.42
N ARG A 228 1.01 -15.36 6.58
CA ARG A 228 1.80 -16.22 5.70
C ARG A 228 1.34 -16.12 4.24
N GLY A 229 0.04 -16.18 3.99
CA GLY A 229 -0.47 -16.09 2.62
C GLY A 229 -0.44 -14.67 2.06
N THR A 230 -0.54 -13.63 2.90
CA THR A 230 -0.28 -12.23 2.49
C THR A 230 1.16 -12.06 2.02
N PHE A 231 2.11 -12.61 2.77
CA PHE A 231 3.54 -12.53 2.47
C PHE A 231 3.88 -13.27 1.18
N TRP A 232 3.57 -14.57 1.09
CA TRP A 232 3.84 -15.37 -0.10
C TRP A 232 3.06 -14.88 -1.32
N GLY A 233 1.82 -14.42 -1.13
CA GLY A 233 1.02 -13.80 -2.19
C GLY A 233 1.71 -12.60 -2.82
N GLY A 234 2.38 -11.76 -2.02
CA GLY A 234 3.13 -10.61 -2.53
C GLY A 234 4.35 -11.00 -3.37
N PHE A 235 5.14 -11.99 -2.91
CA PHE A 235 6.29 -12.49 -3.69
C PHE A 235 5.86 -13.20 -4.98
N ILE A 236 4.82 -14.03 -4.92
CA ILE A 236 4.26 -14.70 -6.10
C ILE A 236 3.75 -13.67 -7.10
N LEU A 237 2.98 -12.67 -6.63
CA LEU A 237 2.49 -11.59 -7.47
C LEU A 237 3.65 -10.78 -8.09
N THR A 238 4.71 -10.52 -7.32
CA THR A 238 5.92 -9.86 -7.81
C THR A 238 6.57 -10.64 -8.95
N ALA A 239 6.76 -11.95 -8.76
CA ALA A 239 7.35 -12.83 -9.78
C ALA A 239 6.48 -12.87 -11.04
N ILE A 240 5.16 -13.04 -10.90
CA ILE A 240 4.20 -13.05 -12.01
C ILE A 240 4.26 -11.73 -12.77
N LEU A 241 4.15 -10.60 -12.08
CA LEU A 241 4.16 -9.27 -12.70
C LEU A 241 5.47 -9.02 -13.44
N TYR A 242 6.62 -9.29 -12.81
CA TYR A 242 7.92 -9.06 -13.42
C TYR A 242 8.14 -9.95 -14.65
N ILE A 243 7.85 -11.25 -14.54
CA ILE A 243 8.05 -12.20 -15.64
C ILE A 243 7.14 -11.88 -16.82
N ILE A 244 5.85 -11.63 -16.58
CA ILE A 244 4.91 -11.29 -17.66
C ILE A 244 5.32 -9.98 -18.32
N LEU A 245 5.69 -8.96 -17.54
CA LEU A 245 6.13 -7.68 -18.09
C LEU A 245 7.43 -7.83 -18.90
N ALA A 246 8.38 -8.63 -18.42
CA ALA A 246 9.63 -8.92 -19.12
C ALA A 246 9.40 -9.68 -20.43
N ILE A 247 8.45 -10.62 -20.47
CA ILE A 247 8.06 -11.33 -21.69
C ILE A 247 7.35 -10.38 -22.65
N LEU A 248 6.45 -9.55 -22.15
CA LEU A 248 5.65 -8.63 -22.95
C LEU A 248 6.50 -7.56 -23.64
N PHE A 249 7.61 -7.13 -23.03
CA PHE A 249 8.50 -6.10 -23.57
C PHE A 249 9.63 -6.66 -24.44
N ARG A 250 9.75 -7.98 -24.57
CA ARG A 250 10.58 -8.60 -25.61
C ARG A 250 9.88 -8.49 -26.96
#